data_AF-A0A972GXE4-F1
#
_entry.id   AF-A0A972GXE4-F1
#
_cell.length_a   1.000
_cell.length_b   1.000
_cell.length_c   1.000
_cell.angle_alpha   90.00
_cell.angle_beta   90.00
_cell.angle_gamma   90.00
#
_symmetry.space_group_name_H-M   'P 1'
#
loop_
_entity.id
_entity.type
_entity.pdbx_description
1 polymer ?
#
loop_
_entity_poly.entity_id
_entity_poly.type
_entity_poly.pdbx_seq_one_letter_code
_entity_poly.pdbx_strand_id
1 'polypeptide(L)'
;MKTKAAVLLLCICLIFGVTGCVLTDNLASFQTSAKASSAVSKNTQNIEEKVFPKDKVVDVKITLDPDDFQDMLDNASNEEFKTASVDYNGQHFDNVAVRTKGNLSLRSVVSSDSDRYSFKIAFDENISSQTLYGISKINLNNNYSDASYMREFLAYELAESMGLPTPKYSFVNVYVNDELKGFYLAVEQIGDEYLKRNFGNAYGALYKANGGTGSELNWLETIDSYTGLTLKSESTNDNVLLDMVNELNNGTDYEKVLDVDEALKFIVLNAVTANMDSYLGGNKHNYYLYENDGKFSVLPWDYNMAFGGLGGSSLLIDEPTQGTLSDRPLVDKLLKVDAYKEKYHQLIAEAIGGYLSNEAFAARVQELSDMISTHVEKDPTAFYTYAQYQQALSQLTTFMSTQVSNITKQLDGTSPSSGDGSGSGGGMGGGGMRGGGNGAQDGKQKDRVQAFAAPAGAQQGQAGQAAAQQGQAGQAAAQQGQAGQAAAQQGQADQGVAQQGQAGQGVAQQGQADQAAAQQGQAGQAAAQQGQAGQAAAQQGQAGQAVAQQGQAGQAGVQQGPNGQAGQMPPDRQGGQGDPGGGPGGFGGGPGGPTTQQGSATEAIASGVALLVLLLGCLVVVFYKRKRL
;
A
#
# COMPACT_ATOMS: atom_id res chain seq x y z
N MET A 1 20.51 36.29 -77.59
CA MET A 1 21.22 35.39 -76.64
C MET A 1 21.27 35.92 -75.20
N LYS A 2 21.57 37.20 -74.94
CA LYS A 2 21.81 37.72 -73.57
C LYS A 2 20.68 37.51 -72.54
N THR A 3 19.40 37.54 -72.94
CA THR A 3 18.25 37.37 -72.03
C THR A 3 18.04 35.93 -71.51
N LYS A 4 18.43 34.89 -72.27
CA LYS A 4 18.25 33.50 -71.82
C LYS A 4 19.29 33.08 -70.75
N ALA A 5 20.49 33.67 -70.79
CA ALA A 5 21.53 33.41 -69.79
C ALA A 5 21.17 34.00 -68.42
N ALA A 6 20.56 35.19 -68.36
CA ALA A 6 20.16 35.84 -67.11
C ALA A 6 19.07 35.04 -66.37
N VAL A 7 18.08 34.51 -67.09
CA VAL A 7 17.02 33.68 -66.48
C VAL A 7 17.60 32.36 -65.94
N LEU A 8 18.51 31.72 -66.68
CA LEU A 8 19.17 30.49 -66.22
C LEU A 8 19.99 30.73 -64.95
N LEU A 9 20.73 31.84 -64.88
CA LEU A 9 21.49 32.22 -63.68
C LEU A 9 20.57 32.47 -62.48
N LEU A 10 19.44 33.18 -62.68
CA LEU A 10 18.47 33.45 -61.62
C LEU A 10 17.82 32.17 -61.07
N CYS A 11 17.47 31.24 -61.96
CA CYS A 11 16.94 29.92 -61.57
C CYS A 11 17.97 29.09 -60.81
N ILE A 12 19.24 29.12 -61.22
CA ILE A 12 20.34 28.43 -60.51
C ILE A 12 20.53 29.04 -59.11
N CYS A 13 20.55 30.37 -58.98
CA CYS A 13 20.65 31.04 -57.68
C CYS A 13 19.42 30.76 -56.77
N LEU A 14 18.22 30.65 -57.33
CA LEU A 14 17.03 30.25 -56.57
C LEU A 14 17.09 28.80 -56.09
N ILE A 15 17.58 27.87 -56.93
CA ILE A 15 17.76 26.47 -56.53
C ILE A 15 18.80 26.37 -55.42
N PHE A 16 19.99 26.97 -55.56
CA PHE A 16 20.99 26.97 -54.49
C PHE A 16 20.54 27.73 -53.23
N GLY A 17 19.73 28.78 -53.35
CA GLY A 17 19.14 29.48 -52.21
C GLY A 17 18.13 28.63 -51.44
N VAL A 18 17.22 27.93 -52.14
CA VAL A 18 16.23 27.04 -51.52
C VAL A 18 16.90 25.79 -50.94
N THR A 19 17.86 25.17 -51.64
CA THR A 19 18.62 24.04 -51.08
C THR A 19 19.49 24.49 -49.90
N GLY A 20 20.03 25.71 -49.92
CA GLY A 20 20.76 26.32 -48.82
C GLY A 20 19.88 26.49 -47.58
N CYS A 21 18.72 27.14 -47.72
CA CYS A 21 17.75 27.30 -46.62
C CYS A 21 17.28 25.95 -46.06
N VAL A 22 16.90 25.00 -46.92
CA VAL A 22 16.46 23.67 -46.47
C VAL A 22 17.59 22.91 -45.75
N LEU A 23 18.85 23.07 -46.16
CA LEU A 23 19.99 22.50 -45.44
C LEU A 23 20.24 23.20 -44.11
N THR A 24 20.13 24.53 -44.02
CA THR A 24 20.30 25.26 -42.76
C THR A 24 19.16 25.02 -41.77
N ASP A 25 17.92 24.89 -42.25
CA ASP A 25 16.76 24.61 -41.41
C ASP A 25 16.81 23.18 -40.87
N ASN A 26 17.25 22.21 -41.68
CA ASN A 26 17.50 20.85 -41.21
C ASN A 26 18.72 20.77 -40.27
N LEU A 27 19.80 21.52 -40.51
CA LEU A 27 20.93 21.58 -39.57
C LEU A 27 20.53 22.24 -38.25
N ALA A 28 19.70 23.29 -38.28
CA ALA A 28 19.18 23.95 -37.09
C ALA A 28 18.20 23.05 -36.31
N SER A 29 17.31 22.32 -36.99
CA SER A 29 16.41 21.37 -36.33
C SER A 29 17.18 20.19 -35.74
N PHE A 30 18.20 19.66 -36.43
CA PHE A 30 19.06 18.60 -35.92
C PHE A 30 19.91 19.07 -34.72
N GLN A 31 20.46 20.28 -34.76
CA GLN A 31 21.17 20.87 -33.61
C GLN A 31 20.25 21.18 -32.42
N THR A 32 19.00 21.57 -32.69
CA THR A 32 18.00 21.82 -31.63
C THR A 32 17.53 20.50 -31.00
N SER A 33 17.27 19.48 -31.81
CA SER A 33 16.96 18.12 -31.35
C SER A 33 18.12 17.49 -30.57
N ALA A 34 19.36 17.60 -31.07
CA ALA A 34 20.55 17.15 -30.34
C ALA A 34 20.78 17.91 -29.03
N LYS A 35 20.53 19.22 -28.99
CA LYS A 35 20.56 20.01 -27.74
C LYS A 35 19.49 19.55 -26.77
N ALA A 36 18.24 19.38 -27.21
CA ALA A 36 17.13 18.91 -26.39
C ALA A 36 17.43 17.51 -25.82
N SER A 37 17.86 16.56 -26.66
CA SER A 37 18.30 15.23 -26.24
C SER A 37 19.44 15.29 -25.21
N SER A 38 20.45 16.14 -25.42
CA SER A 38 21.55 16.34 -24.46
C SER A 38 21.11 17.01 -23.15
N ALA A 39 20.06 17.83 -23.18
CA ALA A 39 19.49 18.47 -21.99
C ALA A 39 18.63 17.49 -21.19
N VAL A 40 17.79 16.70 -21.87
CA VAL A 40 17.02 15.59 -21.25
C VAL A 40 17.97 14.58 -20.59
N SER A 41 19.00 14.13 -21.31
CA SER A 41 20.02 13.22 -20.76
C SER A 41 20.72 13.78 -19.51
N LYS A 42 21.08 15.07 -19.52
CA LYS A 42 21.64 15.74 -18.32
C LYS A 42 20.62 15.89 -17.19
N ASN A 43 19.35 16.16 -17.49
CA ASN A 43 18.32 16.26 -16.45
C ASN A 43 18.09 14.89 -15.80
N THR A 44 17.98 13.80 -16.57
CA THR A 44 17.91 12.43 -16.02
C THR A 44 19.10 12.15 -15.10
N GLN A 45 20.33 12.44 -15.53
CA GLN A 45 21.52 12.28 -14.69
C GLN A 45 21.46 13.13 -13.41
N ASN A 46 21.05 14.39 -13.49
CA ASN A 46 20.91 15.24 -12.30
C ASN A 46 19.79 14.77 -11.36
N ILE A 47 18.67 14.27 -11.90
CA ILE A 47 17.59 13.65 -11.13
C ILE A 47 18.15 12.48 -10.33
N GLU A 48 18.92 11.58 -10.95
CA GLU A 48 19.44 10.38 -10.29
C GLU A 48 20.61 10.68 -9.34
N GLU A 49 21.53 11.58 -9.68
CA GLU A 49 22.72 11.86 -8.85
C GLU A 49 22.47 12.83 -7.68
N LYS A 50 21.52 13.78 -7.85
CA LYS A 50 21.31 14.91 -6.94
C LYS A 50 19.94 14.99 -6.28
N VAL A 51 18.89 14.47 -6.92
CA VAL A 51 17.52 14.50 -6.36
C VAL A 51 17.20 13.17 -5.69
N PHE A 52 17.34 12.08 -6.46
CA PHE A 52 16.98 10.73 -6.06
C PHE A 52 18.17 9.74 -6.10
N PRO A 53 19.30 10.02 -5.42
CA PRO A 53 20.40 9.08 -5.33
C PRO A 53 20.03 7.83 -4.51
N LYS A 54 20.56 6.69 -4.95
CA LYS A 54 20.34 5.37 -4.33
C LYS A 54 21.48 4.92 -3.43
N ASP A 55 22.58 5.68 -3.45
CA ASP A 55 23.89 5.37 -2.86
C ASP A 55 24.22 6.21 -1.62
N LYS A 56 23.36 7.18 -1.28
CA LYS A 56 23.53 8.10 -0.16
C LYS A 56 22.21 8.73 0.27
N VAL A 57 22.15 9.16 1.53
CA VAL A 57 21.10 10.05 2.05
C VAL A 57 21.43 11.50 1.69
N VAL A 58 20.42 12.31 1.33
CA VAL A 58 20.59 13.76 1.08
C VAL A 58 19.73 14.60 2.01
N ASP A 59 20.12 15.85 2.24
CA ASP A 59 19.36 16.77 3.09
C ASP A 59 18.35 17.58 2.27
N VAL A 60 17.13 17.71 2.80
CA VAL A 60 16.09 18.61 2.31
C VAL A 60 15.77 19.60 3.43
N LYS A 61 16.14 20.86 3.25
CA LYS A 61 15.88 21.92 4.23
C LYS A 61 14.77 22.82 3.74
N ILE A 62 13.77 23.02 4.59
CA ILE A 62 12.59 23.82 4.31
C ILE A 62 12.63 25.02 5.26
N THR A 63 12.54 26.23 4.73
CA THR A 63 12.52 27.47 5.50
C THR A 63 11.24 28.24 5.19
N LEU A 64 10.42 28.48 6.21
CA LEU A 64 9.15 29.18 6.10
C LEU A 64 8.86 29.98 7.37
N ASP A 65 7.88 30.89 7.31
CA ASP A 65 7.48 31.66 8.49
C ASP A 65 7.06 30.69 9.63
N PRO A 66 7.58 30.86 10.87
CA PRO A 66 7.22 30.00 12.00
C PRO A 66 5.71 29.98 12.29
N ASP A 67 4.99 31.08 12.06
CA ASP A 67 3.54 31.15 12.26
C ASP A 67 2.80 30.35 11.17
N ASP A 68 3.27 30.41 9.90
CA ASP A 68 2.74 29.57 8.81
C ASP A 68 3.02 28.08 9.06
N PHE A 69 4.19 27.73 9.60
CA PHE A 69 4.51 26.34 9.95
C PHE A 69 3.61 25.85 11.09
N GLN A 70 3.42 26.64 12.15
CA GLN A 70 2.53 26.27 13.24
C GLN A 70 1.08 26.10 12.75
N ASP A 71 0.58 27.02 11.91
CA ASP A 71 -0.74 26.90 11.30
C ASP A 71 -0.87 25.64 10.42
N MET A 72 0.18 25.28 9.67
CA MET A 72 0.22 24.02 8.91
C MET A 72 0.11 22.78 9.81
N LEU A 73 0.67 22.80 11.03
CA LEU A 73 0.56 21.70 11.98
C LEU A 73 -0.81 21.68 12.67
N ASP A 74 -1.28 22.82 13.15
CA ASP A 74 -2.58 22.97 13.84
C ASP A 74 -3.75 22.61 12.90
N ASN A 75 -3.62 22.95 11.62
CA ASN A 75 -4.61 22.69 10.56
C ASN A 75 -4.19 21.58 9.59
N ALA A 76 -3.32 20.65 10.02
CA ALA A 76 -2.69 19.63 9.16
C ALA A 76 -3.64 18.80 8.28
N SER A 77 -4.90 18.59 8.71
CA SER A 77 -5.93 17.87 7.94
C SER A 77 -6.47 18.64 6.73
N ASN A 78 -6.27 19.95 6.66
CA ASN A 78 -6.73 20.78 5.54
C ASN A 78 -5.84 20.63 4.29
N GLU A 79 -4.61 20.09 4.46
CA GLU A 79 -3.59 20.01 3.40
C GLU A 79 -3.37 21.37 2.68
N GLU A 80 -3.33 22.47 3.43
CA GLU A 80 -3.10 23.81 2.88
C GLU A 80 -1.62 24.04 2.57
N PHE A 81 -1.33 24.62 1.39
CA PHE A 81 0.01 25.02 1.00
C PHE A 81 0.46 26.31 1.68
N LYS A 82 1.62 26.27 2.34
CA LYS A 82 2.36 27.44 2.80
C LYS A 82 3.56 27.70 1.88
N THR A 83 3.99 28.95 1.79
CA THR A 83 5.14 29.31 0.95
C THR A 83 6.43 29.18 1.75
N ALA A 84 7.44 28.57 1.14
CA ALA A 84 8.74 28.29 1.73
C ALA A 84 9.87 28.56 0.71
N SER A 85 11.09 28.68 1.20
CA SER A 85 12.30 28.39 0.43
C SER A 85 12.75 26.96 0.75
N VAL A 86 13.30 26.24 -0.24
CA VAL A 86 13.76 24.86 -0.09
C VAL A 86 15.17 24.70 -0.63
N ASP A 87 16.09 24.26 0.23
CA ASP A 87 17.41 23.76 -0.15
C ASP A 87 17.36 22.24 -0.30
N TYR A 88 17.25 21.75 -1.53
CA TYR A 88 17.26 20.33 -1.85
C TYR A 88 18.67 19.89 -2.25
N ASN A 89 19.35 19.15 -1.37
CA ASN A 89 20.73 18.68 -1.57
C ASN A 89 21.69 19.82 -1.99
N GLY A 90 21.63 20.94 -1.26
CA GLY A 90 22.44 22.15 -1.52
C GLY A 90 21.99 23.01 -2.71
N GLN A 91 20.77 22.82 -3.21
CA GLN A 91 20.21 23.63 -4.30
C GLN A 91 19.00 24.41 -3.80
N HIS A 92 19.14 25.72 -3.79
CA HIS A 92 18.16 26.65 -3.24
C HIS A 92 17.06 27.01 -4.24
N PHE A 93 15.81 26.97 -3.80
CA PHE A 93 14.63 27.42 -4.55
C PHE A 93 13.73 28.26 -3.64
N ASP A 94 13.36 29.46 -4.09
CA ASP A 94 12.39 30.32 -3.42
C ASP A 94 10.96 30.07 -3.91
N ASN A 95 9.97 30.53 -3.14
CA ASN A 95 8.55 30.50 -3.48
C ASN A 95 8.02 29.07 -3.72
N VAL A 96 8.63 28.06 -3.10
CA VAL A 96 8.18 26.67 -3.17
C VAL A 96 6.97 26.48 -2.26
N ALA A 97 5.95 25.76 -2.70
CA ALA A 97 4.79 25.47 -1.86
C ALA A 97 5.01 24.16 -1.09
N VAL A 98 4.80 24.19 0.23
CA VAL A 98 4.94 23.03 1.13
C VAL A 98 3.67 22.83 1.94
N ARG A 99 3.30 21.57 2.16
CA ARG A 99 2.16 21.20 3.02
C ARG A 99 2.33 19.84 3.65
N THR A 100 1.55 19.57 4.70
CA THR A 100 1.24 18.20 5.16
C THR A 100 0.55 17.39 4.05
N LYS A 101 0.69 16.07 4.11
CA LYS A 101 -0.03 15.15 3.21
C LYS A 101 -0.41 13.82 3.88
N GLY A 102 -1.43 13.17 3.34
CA GLY A 102 -1.62 11.72 3.44
C GLY A 102 -3.06 11.32 3.72
N ASN A 103 -3.29 10.02 3.87
CA ASN A 103 -4.58 9.49 4.31
C ASN A 103 -4.45 8.94 5.74
N LEU A 104 -4.19 7.64 5.90
CA LEU A 104 -3.99 7.03 7.22
C LEU A 104 -2.77 7.62 7.95
N SER A 105 -1.66 7.83 7.23
CA SER A 105 -0.44 8.44 7.77
C SER A 105 -0.66 9.87 8.30
N LEU A 106 -1.55 10.65 7.69
CA LEU A 106 -1.90 12.00 8.16
C LEU A 106 -2.81 11.92 9.39
N ARG A 107 -3.94 11.19 9.26
CA ARG A 107 -4.93 11.02 10.33
C ARG A 107 -4.31 10.45 11.61
N SER A 108 -3.40 9.49 11.47
CA SER A 108 -2.70 8.87 12.61
C SER A 108 -1.88 9.88 13.39
N VAL A 109 -1.16 10.78 12.70
CA VAL A 109 -0.34 11.81 13.35
C VAL A 109 -1.25 12.85 14.03
N VAL A 110 -2.27 13.36 13.32
CA VAL A 110 -3.29 14.28 13.87
C VAL A 110 -4.00 13.71 15.12
N SER A 111 -4.17 12.40 15.21
CA SER A 111 -4.77 11.72 16.37
C SER A 111 -3.81 11.38 17.52
N SER A 112 -2.56 11.86 17.47
CA SER A 112 -1.48 11.48 18.38
C SER A 112 -0.67 12.67 18.88
N ASP A 113 0.24 12.43 19.83
CA ASP A 113 1.21 13.44 20.30
C ASP A 113 2.45 13.56 19.39
N SER A 114 2.41 13.01 18.16
CA SER A 114 3.52 13.07 17.18
C SER A 114 3.36 14.27 16.24
N ASP A 115 4.48 14.90 15.87
CA ASP A 115 4.59 15.93 14.84
C ASP A 115 5.20 15.39 13.53
N ARG A 116 5.37 14.05 13.41
CA ARG A 116 6.01 13.39 12.26
C ARG A 116 5.09 13.31 11.04
N TYR A 117 4.69 14.45 10.50
CA TYR A 117 3.89 14.53 9.30
C TYR A 117 4.67 14.09 8.06
N SER A 118 3.99 13.47 7.10
CA SER A 118 4.46 13.44 5.72
C SER A 118 4.29 14.82 5.09
N PHE A 119 5.22 15.25 4.24
CA PHE A 119 5.12 16.52 3.53
C PHE A 119 4.99 16.34 2.02
N LYS A 120 4.45 17.35 1.34
CA LYS A 120 4.50 17.53 -0.11
C LYS A 120 5.19 18.84 -0.41
N ILE A 121 6.19 18.78 -1.28
CA ILE A 121 6.90 19.93 -1.85
C ILE A 121 6.41 20.09 -3.29
N ALA A 122 6.02 21.29 -3.69
CA ALA A 122 5.63 21.63 -5.05
C ALA A 122 6.39 22.88 -5.52
N PHE A 123 7.32 22.67 -6.46
CA PHE A 123 8.19 23.71 -7.01
C PHE A 123 7.45 24.64 -7.97
N ASP A 124 6.43 24.09 -8.65
CA ASP A 124 5.64 24.69 -9.72
C ASP A 124 4.34 25.39 -9.27
N GLU A 125 3.94 25.23 -8.01
CA GLU A 125 2.64 25.72 -7.50
C GLU A 125 2.50 27.25 -7.57
N ASN A 126 3.52 27.99 -7.11
CA ASN A 126 3.56 29.46 -7.17
C ASN A 126 4.23 29.99 -8.45
N ILE A 127 5.11 29.19 -9.07
CA ILE A 127 5.87 29.55 -10.27
C ILE A 127 5.83 28.36 -11.24
N SER A 128 4.85 28.34 -12.15
CA SER A 128 4.55 27.19 -13.03
C SER A 128 5.68 26.71 -13.97
N SER A 129 6.81 27.41 -14.04
CA SER A 129 8.01 27.01 -14.79
C SER A 129 9.17 26.53 -13.92
N GLN A 130 9.05 26.63 -12.59
CA GLN A 130 10.07 26.22 -11.64
C GLN A 130 9.99 24.70 -11.39
N THR A 131 11.11 24.01 -11.62
CA THR A 131 11.25 22.56 -11.38
C THR A 131 12.65 22.25 -10.87
N LEU A 132 12.78 21.17 -10.11
CA LEU A 132 14.06 20.61 -9.71
C LEU A 132 14.53 19.62 -10.79
N TYR A 133 15.27 20.10 -11.79
CA TYR A 133 15.71 19.34 -12.99
C TYR A 133 14.59 18.68 -13.80
N GLY A 134 13.37 19.23 -13.79
CA GLY A 134 12.19 18.58 -14.37
C GLY A 134 11.40 17.71 -13.39
N ILE A 135 11.66 17.80 -12.08
CA ILE A 135 10.75 17.32 -11.04
C ILE A 135 9.91 18.51 -10.56
N SER A 136 8.58 18.43 -10.72
CA SER A 136 7.65 19.47 -10.28
C SER A 136 7.25 19.32 -8.81
N LYS A 137 6.91 18.11 -8.36
CA LYS A 137 6.45 17.84 -6.98
C LYS A 137 7.10 16.59 -6.38
N ILE A 138 7.47 16.67 -5.11
CA ILE A 138 8.10 15.59 -4.32
C ILE A 138 7.25 15.32 -3.06
N ASN A 139 7.05 14.04 -2.78
CA ASN A 139 6.37 13.52 -1.60
C ASN A 139 7.44 13.06 -0.60
N LEU A 140 7.47 13.67 0.59
CA LEU A 140 8.31 13.23 1.69
C LEU A 140 7.48 12.30 2.58
N ASN A 141 7.68 10.99 2.40
CA ASN A 141 6.97 9.93 3.12
C ASN A 141 7.63 9.71 4.49
N ASN A 142 6.83 9.82 5.56
CA ASN A 142 7.26 9.67 6.96
C ASN A 142 7.51 8.22 7.41
N ASN A 143 7.55 7.26 6.47
CA ASN A 143 7.69 5.81 6.72
C ASN A 143 6.62 5.24 7.67
N TYR A 144 5.40 5.77 7.59
CA TYR A 144 4.25 5.28 8.34
C TYR A 144 4.05 3.78 8.14
N SER A 145 3.87 3.05 9.24
CA SER A 145 3.66 1.60 9.28
C SER A 145 4.82 0.72 8.74
N ASP A 146 5.99 1.31 8.46
CA ASP A 146 7.21 0.59 8.09
C ASP A 146 8.36 0.81 9.09
N ALA A 147 8.53 -0.14 10.00
CA ALA A 147 9.64 -0.15 10.95
C ALA A 147 11.01 -0.40 10.29
N SER A 148 11.07 -0.94 9.06
CA SER A 148 12.32 -1.15 8.33
C SER A 148 12.79 0.08 7.58
N TYR A 149 11.91 1.06 7.32
CA TYR A 149 12.12 2.21 6.43
C TYR A 149 12.41 1.84 4.96
N MET A 150 12.43 0.56 4.59
CA MET A 150 12.94 0.08 3.29
C MET A 150 11.88 -0.52 2.36
N ARG A 151 10.64 -0.78 2.82
CA ARG A 151 9.66 -1.54 2.00
C ARG A 151 9.32 -0.84 0.69
N GLU A 152 8.99 0.44 0.75
CA GLU A 152 8.66 1.20 -0.45
C GLU A 152 9.88 1.35 -1.38
N PHE A 153 11.08 1.56 -0.82
CA PHE A 153 12.33 1.63 -1.58
C PHE A 153 12.62 0.31 -2.33
N LEU A 154 12.60 -0.82 -1.61
CA LEU A 154 12.90 -2.15 -2.17
C LEU A 154 11.84 -2.61 -3.18
N ALA A 155 10.58 -2.21 -3.00
CA ALA A 155 9.51 -2.50 -3.95
C ALA A 155 9.66 -1.70 -5.25
N TYR A 156 10.02 -0.40 -5.16
CA TYR A 156 10.30 0.37 -6.36
C TYR A 156 11.61 -0.06 -7.04
N GLU A 157 12.63 -0.55 -6.33
CA GLU A 157 13.83 -1.16 -6.95
C GLU A 157 13.46 -2.41 -7.76
N LEU A 158 12.58 -3.27 -7.21
CA LEU A 158 12.03 -4.40 -7.96
C LEU A 158 11.23 -3.94 -9.18
N ALA A 159 10.39 -2.90 -9.04
CA ALA A 159 9.62 -2.34 -10.16
C ALA A 159 10.52 -1.80 -11.29
N GLU A 160 11.54 -1.01 -10.95
CA GLU A 160 12.55 -0.53 -11.90
C GLU A 160 13.30 -1.70 -12.56
N SER A 161 13.62 -2.78 -11.81
CA SER A 161 14.31 -3.96 -12.35
C SER A 161 13.48 -4.76 -13.37
N MET A 162 12.14 -4.74 -13.25
CA MET A 162 11.21 -5.31 -14.24
C MET A 162 10.91 -4.35 -15.40
N GLY A 163 11.47 -3.13 -15.37
CA GLY A 163 11.23 -2.10 -16.37
C GLY A 163 9.84 -1.46 -16.29
N LEU A 164 9.20 -1.45 -15.12
CA LEU A 164 7.97 -0.67 -14.91
C LEU A 164 8.29 0.84 -14.87
N PRO A 165 7.45 1.70 -15.48
CA PRO A 165 7.48 3.13 -15.20
C PRO A 165 7.24 3.36 -13.71
N THR A 166 8.28 3.81 -13.00
CA THR A 166 8.31 3.88 -11.54
C THR A 166 8.67 5.31 -11.12
N PRO A 167 7.95 5.94 -10.17
CA PRO A 167 8.33 7.26 -9.65
C PRO A 167 9.75 7.21 -9.09
N LYS A 168 10.57 8.25 -9.26
CA LYS A 168 11.92 8.27 -8.66
C LYS A 168 11.84 8.43 -7.14
N TYR A 169 12.81 7.87 -6.41
CA TYR A 169 12.81 7.82 -4.94
C TYR A 169 14.21 7.76 -4.33
N SER A 170 14.38 8.30 -3.13
CA SER A 170 15.64 8.30 -2.35
C SER A 170 15.39 8.52 -0.86
N PHE A 171 16.39 8.20 -0.06
CA PHE A 171 16.39 8.52 1.36
C PHE A 171 16.83 9.96 1.63
N VAL A 172 16.13 10.65 2.53
CA VAL A 172 16.44 12.05 2.88
C VAL A 172 16.33 12.34 4.37
N ASN A 173 17.15 13.27 4.86
CA ASN A 173 16.89 13.96 6.13
C ASN A 173 16.05 15.20 5.85
N VAL A 174 14.96 15.39 6.58
CA VAL A 174 14.08 16.56 6.44
C VAL A 174 14.34 17.53 7.58
N TYR A 175 14.69 18.76 7.24
CA TYR A 175 14.83 19.88 8.18
C TYR A 175 13.75 20.92 7.93
N VAL A 176 13.17 21.47 8.99
CA VAL A 176 12.27 22.62 8.91
C VAL A 176 12.80 23.69 9.86
N ASN A 177 13.07 24.90 9.34
CA ASN A 177 13.65 26.02 10.10
C ASN A 177 14.89 25.61 10.90
N ASP A 178 15.85 24.98 10.20
CA ASP A 178 17.11 24.38 10.71
C ASP A 178 16.97 23.24 11.74
N GLU A 179 15.76 22.87 12.15
CA GLU A 179 15.49 21.75 13.04
C GLU A 179 15.31 20.44 12.25
N LEU A 180 16.01 19.37 12.62
CA LEU A 180 15.81 18.04 12.04
C LEU A 180 14.43 17.50 12.43
N LYS A 181 13.54 17.28 11.45
CA LYS A 181 12.22 16.68 11.65
C LYS A 181 12.19 15.18 11.43
N GLY A 182 13.20 14.60 10.77
CA GLY A 182 13.44 13.16 10.77
C GLY A 182 14.03 12.62 9.47
N PHE A 183 14.05 11.29 9.37
CA PHE A 183 14.55 10.52 8.24
C PHE A 183 13.40 9.90 7.42
N TYR A 184 13.32 10.30 6.16
CA TYR A 184 12.15 10.12 5.29
C TYR A 184 12.54 9.42 3.98
N LEU A 185 11.54 8.85 3.31
CA LEU A 185 11.67 8.47 1.90
C LEU A 185 11.10 9.60 1.03
N ALA A 186 11.92 10.23 0.19
CA ALA A 186 11.45 11.12 -0.86
C ALA A 186 10.98 10.29 -2.06
N VAL A 187 9.79 10.59 -2.60
CA VAL A 187 9.19 9.93 -3.77
C VAL A 187 8.64 10.99 -4.73
N GLU A 188 8.95 10.89 -6.01
CA GLU A 188 8.42 11.74 -7.06
C GLU A 188 6.90 11.65 -7.15
N GLN A 189 6.22 12.79 -7.32
CA GLN A 189 4.80 12.80 -7.63
C GLN A 189 4.55 12.38 -9.08
N ILE A 190 3.79 11.30 -9.30
CA ILE A 190 3.22 11.00 -10.63
C ILE A 190 2.32 12.17 -11.06
N GLY A 191 2.63 12.74 -12.23
CA GLY A 191 2.04 13.94 -12.83
C GLY A 191 2.81 14.33 -14.11
N ASP A 192 2.50 15.48 -14.71
CA ASP A 192 2.92 15.83 -16.08
C ASP A 192 4.40 15.63 -16.42
N GLU A 193 5.34 16.07 -15.57
CA GLU A 193 6.77 15.92 -15.87
C GLU A 193 7.27 14.47 -15.76
N TYR A 194 6.69 13.70 -14.84
CA TYR A 194 6.88 12.26 -14.79
C TYR A 194 6.34 11.59 -16.06
N LEU A 195 5.15 11.98 -16.51
CA LEU A 195 4.52 11.41 -17.70
C LEU A 195 5.32 11.73 -18.97
N LYS A 196 5.71 13.00 -19.17
CA LYS A 196 6.56 13.44 -20.30
C LYS A 196 7.87 12.65 -20.38
N ARG A 197 8.46 12.30 -19.23
CA ARG A 197 9.74 11.59 -19.17
C ARG A 197 9.62 10.08 -19.45
N ASN A 198 8.52 9.45 -19.04
CA ASN A 198 8.32 7.99 -19.22
C ASN A 198 7.54 7.63 -20.50
N PHE A 199 6.60 8.49 -20.94
CA PHE A 199 5.68 8.24 -22.07
C PHE A 199 5.83 9.26 -23.21
N GLY A 200 6.77 10.20 -23.11
CA GLY A 200 7.02 11.24 -24.12
C GLY A 200 5.99 12.38 -24.15
N ASN A 201 4.89 12.29 -23.41
CA ASN A 201 3.84 13.30 -23.35
C ASN A 201 3.07 13.26 -22.01
N ALA A 202 2.13 14.18 -21.82
CA ALA A 202 1.22 14.23 -20.66
C ALA A 202 -0.21 14.64 -21.07
N TYR A 203 -0.64 14.31 -22.28
CA TYR A 203 -1.96 14.68 -22.80
C TYR A 203 -3.05 13.65 -22.44
N GLY A 204 -2.61 12.47 -22.00
CA GLY A 204 -3.44 11.35 -21.60
C GLY A 204 -4.27 11.59 -20.34
N ALA A 205 -5.30 10.77 -20.16
CA ALA A 205 -6.06 10.76 -18.91
C ALA A 205 -5.27 10.04 -17.79
N LEU A 206 -4.99 10.74 -16.69
CA LEU A 206 -4.33 10.20 -15.49
C LEU A 206 -5.35 10.07 -14.36
N TYR A 207 -5.64 8.85 -13.92
CA TYR A 207 -6.49 8.57 -12.75
C TYR A 207 -5.65 8.01 -11.60
N LYS A 208 -5.95 8.40 -10.36
CA LYS A 208 -5.44 7.75 -9.14
C LYS A 208 -6.54 6.91 -8.50
N ALA A 209 -6.25 5.64 -8.21
CA ALA A 209 -7.13 4.81 -7.39
C ALA A 209 -6.95 5.14 -5.91
N ASN A 210 -8.02 5.61 -5.28
CA ASN A 210 -8.08 5.95 -3.85
C ASN A 210 -8.99 4.98 -3.06
N GLY A 211 -9.48 3.92 -3.71
CA GLY A 211 -10.40 2.94 -3.16
C GLY A 211 -11.86 3.38 -3.26
N GLY A 212 -12.80 2.43 -3.15
CA GLY A 212 -14.23 2.65 -3.39
C GLY A 212 -14.71 2.14 -4.75
N THR A 213 -15.92 2.51 -5.16
CA THR A 213 -16.57 1.93 -6.35
C THR A 213 -15.78 2.18 -7.63
N GLY A 214 -15.62 1.14 -8.46
CA GLY A 214 -14.91 1.19 -9.73
C GLY A 214 -13.39 1.07 -9.61
N SER A 215 -12.82 1.14 -8.40
CA SER A 215 -11.36 0.95 -8.19
C SER A 215 -10.90 -0.50 -8.37
N GLU A 216 -11.83 -1.47 -8.40
CA GLU A 216 -11.60 -2.83 -8.91
C GLU A 216 -11.51 -2.94 -10.44
N LEU A 217 -11.87 -1.90 -11.21
CA LEU A 217 -11.97 -1.93 -12.69
C LEU A 217 -13.05 -2.88 -13.25
N ASN A 218 -14.10 -3.13 -12.47
CA ASN A 218 -15.35 -3.73 -12.98
C ASN A 218 -16.03 -2.80 -14.00
N TRP A 219 -16.80 -3.37 -14.92
CA TRP A 219 -17.65 -2.59 -15.84
C TRP A 219 -18.83 -1.94 -15.10
N LEU A 220 -18.95 -0.62 -15.25
CA LEU A 220 -20.04 0.21 -14.76
C LEU A 220 -20.52 1.08 -15.93
N GLU A 221 -21.82 1.37 -16.00
CA GLU A 221 -22.43 1.99 -17.20
C GLU A 221 -22.00 3.45 -17.45
N THR A 222 -21.50 4.16 -16.44
CA THR A 222 -21.19 5.60 -16.53
C THR A 222 -19.88 5.94 -15.83
N ILE A 223 -19.18 6.95 -16.37
CA ILE A 223 -17.90 7.44 -15.82
C ILE A 223 -18.06 7.95 -14.37
N ASP A 224 -19.18 8.60 -14.06
CA ASP A 224 -19.51 9.11 -12.72
C ASP A 224 -19.63 8.00 -11.66
N SER A 225 -19.81 6.74 -12.07
CA SER A 225 -19.87 5.59 -11.15
C SER A 225 -18.50 5.18 -10.61
N TYR A 226 -17.40 5.60 -11.24
CA TYR A 226 -16.02 5.28 -10.86
C TYR A 226 -15.51 6.20 -9.74
N THR A 227 -16.27 6.36 -8.66
CA THR A 227 -15.96 7.30 -7.56
C THR A 227 -14.64 7.01 -6.83
N GLY A 228 -14.13 5.77 -6.92
CA GLY A 228 -12.82 5.39 -6.40
C GLY A 228 -11.62 5.75 -7.29
N LEU A 229 -11.86 6.27 -8.51
CA LEU A 229 -10.83 6.71 -9.46
C LEU A 229 -10.87 8.23 -9.61
N THR A 230 -9.93 8.92 -8.97
CA THR A 230 -9.85 10.39 -9.03
C THR A 230 -9.01 10.85 -10.22
N LEU A 231 -9.59 11.59 -11.15
CA LEU A 231 -8.85 12.23 -12.24
C LEU A 231 -7.81 13.22 -11.69
N LYS A 232 -6.59 13.16 -12.23
CA LYS A 232 -5.42 13.97 -11.83
C LYS A 232 -4.86 14.84 -12.97
N SER A 233 -5.16 14.51 -14.22
CA SER A 233 -4.89 15.31 -15.42
C SER A 233 -6.00 16.35 -15.68
N GLU A 234 -5.74 17.35 -16.52
CA GLU A 234 -6.79 18.24 -17.03
C GLU A 234 -7.67 17.57 -18.09
N SER A 235 -7.11 16.63 -18.88
CA SER A 235 -7.88 15.86 -19.86
C SER A 235 -8.50 14.60 -19.26
N THR A 236 -9.74 14.30 -19.66
CA THR A 236 -10.42 13.01 -19.47
C THR A 236 -10.26 12.05 -20.65
N ASN A 237 -9.86 12.57 -21.82
CA ASN A 237 -9.91 11.88 -23.12
C ASN A 237 -11.25 11.13 -23.34
N ASP A 238 -12.35 11.90 -23.20
CA ASP A 238 -13.73 11.48 -23.39
C ASP A 238 -14.12 10.22 -22.61
N ASN A 239 -14.40 9.11 -23.31
CA ASN A 239 -14.88 7.85 -22.75
C ASN A 239 -13.77 6.80 -22.62
N VAL A 240 -12.48 7.14 -22.81
CA VAL A 240 -11.42 6.13 -22.97
C VAL A 240 -11.29 5.16 -21.77
N LEU A 241 -11.56 5.63 -20.54
CA LEU A 241 -11.64 4.75 -19.36
C LEU A 241 -12.81 3.74 -19.46
N LEU A 242 -13.97 4.17 -19.96
CA LEU A 242 -15.11 3.27 -20.21
C LEU A 242 -14.78 2.27 -21.33
N ASP A 243 -14.13 2.70 -22.41
CA ASP A 243 -13.73 1.79 -23.48
C ASP A 243 -12.74 0.72 -22.97
N MET A 244 -11.78 1.10 -22.12
CA MET A 244 -10.83 0.16 -21.50
C MET A 244 -11.51 -0.83 -20.56
N VAL A 245 -12.32 -0.36 -19.60
CA VAL A 245 -12.99 -1.27 -18.65
C VAL A 245 -14.07 -2.10 -19.33
N ASN A 246 -14.69 -1.63 -20.42
CA ASN A 246 -15.61 -2.44 -21.23
C ASN A 246 -14.86 -3.59 -21.93
N GLU A 247 -13.76 -3.30 -22.64
CA GLU A 247 -12.97 -4.33 -23.33
C GLU A 247 -12.35 -5.31 -22.33
N LEU A 248 -11.85 -4.84 -21.17
CA LEU A 248 -11.33 -5.71 -20.10
C LEU A 248 -12.40 -6.67 -19.56
N ASN A 249 -13.62 -6.19 -19.31
CA ASN A 249 -14.68 -7.00 -18.69
C ASN A 249 -15.45 -7.88 -19.67
N ASN A 250 -15.81 -7.32 -20.83
CA ASN A 250 -16.75 -7.90 -21.80
C ASN A 250 -16.10 -8.30 -23.13
N GLY A 251 -14.88 -7.85 -23.38
CA GLY A 251 -14.10 -8.12 -24.58
C GLY A 251 -13.00 -9.17 -24.39
N THR A 252 -12.07 -9.18 -25.33
CA THR A 252 -10.97 -10.17 -25.43
C THR A 252 -9.68 -9.58 -26.00
N ASP A 253 -9.72 -8.38 -26.58
CA ASP A 253 -8.57 -7.74 -27.22
C ASP A 253 -7.91 -6.75 -26.24
N TYR A 254 -7.34 -7.28 -25.15
CA TYR A 254 -6.86 -6.44 -24.05
C TYR A 254 -5.68 -5.53 -24.46
N GLU A 255 -4.84 -5.96 -25.42
CA GLU A 255 -3.72 -5.16 -25.94
C GLU A 255 -4.18 -3.90 -26.69
N LYS A 256 -5.43 -3.82 -27.11
CA LYS A 256 -6.03 -2.62 -27.73
C LYS A 256 -6.19 -1.47 -26.73
N VAL A 257 -6.38 -1.78 -25.44
CA VAL A 257 -6.75 -0.81 -24.39
C VAL A 257 -5.81 -0.77 -23.19
N LEU A 258 -4.89 -1.73 -23.06
CA LEU A 258 -3.92 -1.83 -21.98
C LEU A 258 -2.53 -2.12 -22.55
N ASP A 259 -1.49 -1.61 -21.88
CA ASP A 259 -0.19 -2.27 -21.96
C ASP A 259 -0.22 -3.53 -21.07
N VAL A 260 -0.39 -4.68 -21.72
CA VAL A 260 -0.50 -5.98 -21.04
C VAL A 260 0.83 -6.40 -20.41
N ASP A 261 1.98 -5.99 -20.96
CA ASP A 261 3.29 -6.30 -20.37
C ASP A 261 3.47 -5.59 -19.02
N GLU A 262 3.20 -4.28 -18.99
CA GLU A 262 3.23 -3.49 -17.76
C GLU A 262 2.17 -3.94 -16.76
N ALA A 263 0.95 -4.24 -17.21
CA ALA A 263 -0.12 -4.75 -16.34
C ALA A 263 0.27 -6.09 -15.68
N LEU A 264 0.86 -7.03 -16.42
CA LEU A 264 1.35 -8.29 -15.85
C LEU A 264 2.48 -8.04 -14.84
N LYS A 265 3.46 -7.18 -15.15
CA LYS A 265 4.54 -6.81 -14.22
C LYS A 265 4.02 -6.14 -12.94
N PHE A 266 2.97 -5.32 -13.03
CA PHE A 266 2.31 -4.73 -11.87
C PHE A 266 1.61 -5.80 -11.00
N ILE A 267 0.98 -6.82 -11.59
CA ILE A 267 0.40 -7.94 -10.84
C ILE A 267 1.52 -8.74 -10.16
N VAL A 268 2.61 -9.07 -10.89
CA VAL A 268 3.80 -9.75 -10.35
C VAL A 268 4.34 -9.00 -9.15
N LEU A 269 4.62 -7.70 -9.30
CA LEU A 269 5.16 -6.83 -8.24
C LEU A 269 4.38 -7.00 -6.93
N ASN A 270 3.05 -6.87 -6.98
CA ASN A 270 2.22 -6.97 -5.78
C ASN A 270 2.08 -8.40 -5.25
N ALA A 271 2.05 -9.42 -6.12
CA ALA A 271 1.93 -10.82 -5.72
C ALA A 271 3.22 -11.33 -5.05
N VAL A 272 4.39 -11.05 -5.61
CA VAL A 272 5.68 -11.55 -5.08
C VAL A 272 6.08 -10.83 -3.79
N THR A 273 5.76 -9.54 -3.64
CA THR A 273 5.96 -8.81 -2.37
C THR A 273 4.79 -8.97 -1.39
N ALA A 274 3.74 -9.71 -1.74
CA ALA A 274 2.48 -9.81 -0.98
C ALA A 274 1.91 -8.45 -0.52
N ASN A 275 1.90 -7.45 -1.42
CA ASN A 275 1.36 -6.13 -1.09
C ASN A 275 -0.18 -6.16 -1.12
N MET A 276 -0.79 -6.34 0.05
CA MET A 276 -2.24 -6.29 0.23
C MET A 276 -2.78 -4.86 0.43
N ASP A 277 -1.94 -3.82 0.46
CA ASP A 277 -2.39 -2.41 0.40
C ASP A 277 -2.31 -1.90 -1.04
N SER A 278 -2.95 -2.63 -1.95
CA SER A 278 -2.87 -2.44 -3.40
C SER A 278 -4.19 -2.77 -4.10
N TYR A 279 -4.19 -2.83 -5.43
CA TYR A 279 -5.26 -3.40 -6.24
C TYR A 279 -5.66 -4.84 -5.81
N LEU A 280 -4.68 -5.65 -5.38
CA LEU A 280 -4.92 -7.02 -4.91
C LEU A 280 -5.70 -7.05 -3.59
N GLY A 281 -5.53 -6.03 -2.76
CA GLY A 281 -6.16 -5.91 -1.44
C GLY A 281 -7.67 -5.66 -1.47
N GLY A 282 -8.31 -5.71 -0.30
CA GLY A 282 -9.73 -5.43 -0.14
C GLY A 282 -10.12 -3.97 -0.42
N ASN A 283 -9.21 -3.02 -0.19
CA ASN A 283 -9.44 -1.59 -0.40
C ASN A 283 -9.23 -1.14 -1.86
N LYS A 284 -8.47 -1.89 -2.68
CA LYS A 284 -8.32 -1.72 -4.14
C LYS A 284 -7.75 -0.37 -4.61
N HIS A 285 -6.68 0.11 -3.98
CA HIS A 285 -6.08 1.44 -4.22
C HIS A 285 -4.58 1.34 -4.50
N ASN A 286 -3.85 2.46 -4.35
CA ASN A 286 -2.39 2.52 -4.47
C ASN A 286 -1.86 2.12 -5.86
N TYR A 287 -2.56 2.62 -6.89
CA TYR A 287 -2.06 2.62 -8.27
C TYR A 287 -2.59 3.85 -9.02
N TYR A 288 -1.95 4.16 -10.14
CA TYR A 288 -2.50 5.08 -11.14
C TYR A 288 -2.81 4.33 -12.42
N LEU A 289 -3.78 4.84 -13.16
CA LEU A 289 -4.00 4.53 -14.57
C LEU A 289 -3.57 5.73 -15.38
N TYR A 290 -2.67 5.55 -16.34
CA TYR A 290 -2.34 6.57 -17.33
C TYR A 290 -2.67 6.07 -18.72
N GLU A 291 -3.50 6.80 -19.44
CA GLU A 291 -3.79 6.53 -20.84
C GLU A 291 -2.77 7.21 -21.76
N ASN A 292 -2.38 6.53 -22.82
CA ASN A 292 -1.47 7.02 -23.85
C ASN A 292 -1.82 6.38 -25.20
N ASP A 293 -2.16 7.19 -26.20
CA ASP A 293 -2.61 6.75 -27.54
C ASP A 293 -3.69 5.64 -27.49
N GLY A 294 -4.65 5.76 -26.56
CA GLY A 294 -5.76 4.83 -26.36
C GLY A 294 -5.47 3.61 -25.48
N LYS A 295 -4.23 3.46 -24.98
CA LYS A 295 -3.83 2.34 -24.12
C LYS A 295 -3.51 2.80 -22.70
N PHE A 296 -3.94 2.03 -21.70
CA PHE A 296 -3.65 2.31 -20.30
C PHE A 296 -2.44 1.53 -19.76
N SER A 297 -1.56 2.26 -19.08
CA SER A 297 -0.51 1.74 -18.20
C SER A 297 -0.99 1.74 -16.74
N VAL A 298 -0.60 0.71 -15.96
CA VAL A 298 -0.91 0.58 -14.53
C VAL A 298 0.35 0.90 -13.72
N LEU A 299 0.37 2.05 -13.05
CA LEU A 299 1.58 2.59 -12.43
C LEU A 299 1.63 2.29 -10.91
N PRO A 300 2.77 1.84 -10.37
CA PRO A 300 2.93 1.57 -8.94
C PRO A 300 2.91 2.86 -8.10
N TRP A 301 2.26 2.81 -6.93
CA TRP A 301 2.21 3.88 -5.93
C TRP A 301 2.08 3.32 -4.50
N ASP A 302 2.59 4.00 -3.47
CA ASP A 302 2.43 3.68 -2.02
C ASP A 302 2.74 2.21 -1.65
N TYR A 303 4.04 1.85 -1.60
CA TYR A 303 4.49 0.48 -1.26
C TYR A 303 5.03 0.31 0.17
N ASN A 304 4.71 1.23 1.10
CA ASN A 304 5.12 1.14 2.51
C ASN A 304 4.58 -0.11 3.23
N MET A 305 3.46 -0.67 2.75
CA MET A 305 2.82 -1.89 3.28
C MET A 305 3.13 -3.16 2.47
N ALA A 306 4.04 -3.08 1.50
CA ALA A 306 4.57 -4.24 0.80
C ALA A 306 5.36 -5.17 1.76
N PHE A 307 5.84 -6.30 1.25
CA PHE A 307 6.59 -7.29 2.02
C PHE A 307 5.82 -7.80 3.26
N GLY A 308 4.53 -8.08 3.07
CA GLY A 308 3.65 -8.61 4.10
C GLY A 308 3.23 -7.61 5.19
N GLY A 309 3.31 -6.29 4.95
CA GLY A 309 2.99 -5.26 5.94
C GLY A 309 1.55 -5.32 6.49
N LEU A 310 0.58 -5.78 5.68
CA LEU A 310 -0.81 -6.08 6.09
C LEU A 310 -1.08 -7.58 6.31
N GLY A 311 -0.03 -8.42 6.39
CA GLY A 311 -0.15 -9.88 6.28
C GLY A 311 -0.13 -10.34 4.83
N GLY A 312 -0.76 -11.49 4.54
CA GLY A 312 -0.69 -12.13 3.21
C GLY A 312 0.34 -13.26 3.10
N SER A 313 0.67 -13.94 4.19
CA SER A 313 1.43 -15.20 4.11
C SER A 313 0.59 -16.29 3.43
N SER A 314 1.17 -16.99 2.44
CA SER A 314 0.53 -18.06 1.65
C SER A 314 -0.40 -17.60 0.52
N LEU A 315 -0.06 -16.50 -0.17
CA LEU A 315 -0.73 -16.15 -1.43
C LEU A 315 -0.59 -17.27 -2.49
N LEU A 316 -1.69 -17.54 -3.17
CA LEU A 316 -1.80 -18.34 -4.38
C LEU A 316 -1.44 -17.45 -5.57
N ILE A 317 -0.36 -17.76 -6.30
CA ILE A 317 0.16 -16.87 -7.35
C ILE A 317 -0.81 -16.67 -8.52
N ASP A 318 -1.70 -17.62 -8.79
CA ASP A 318 -2.72 -17.50 -9.84
C ASP A 318 -4.03 -16.86 -9.35
N GLU A 319 -4.22 -16.76 -8.03
CA GLU A 319 -5.37 -16.10 -7.40
C GLU A 319 -4.91 -15.13 -6.29
N PRO A 320 -4.01 -14.16 -6.57
CA PRO A 320 -3.29 -13.40 -5.54
C PRO A 320 -4.14 -12.31 -4.85
N THR A 321 -5.47 -12.39 -4.96
CA THR A 321 -6.42 -11.37 -4.57
C THR A 321 -6.99 -11.61 -3.16
N GLN A 322 -7.24 -10.53 -2.43
CA GLN A 322 -8.06 -10.57 -1.21
C GLN A 322 -9.54 -10.50 -1.59
N GLY A 323 -10.24 -11.62 -1.43
CA GLY A 323 -11.59 -11.83 -1.95
C GLY A 323 -11.61 -12.29 -3.41
N THR A 324 -12.82 -12.48 -3.93
CA THR A 324 -13.11 -13.17 -5.20
C THR A 324 -12.27 -12.66 -6.37
N LEU A 325 -11.66 -13.60 -7.11
CA LEU A 325 -10.87 -13.29 -8.30
C LEU A 325 -11.71 -12.58 -9.37
N SER A 326 -12.97 -13.00 -9.57
CA SER A 326 -13.89 -12.36 -10.51
C SER A 326 -14.17 -10.89 -10.23
N ASP A 327 -13.94 -10.44 -8.99
CA ASP A 327 -14.07 -9.05 -8.56
C ASP A 327 -12.75 -8.28 -8.74
N ARG A 328 -11.80 -8.81 -9.52
CA ARG A 328 -10.54 -8.19 -9.97
C ARG A 328 -10.29 -8.49 -11.46
N PRO A 329 -11.05 -7.88 -12.40
CA PRO A 329 -10.91 -8.12 -13.83
C PRO A 329 -9.48 -8.03 -14.38
N LEU A 330 -8.64 -7.13 -13.87
CA LEU A 330 -7.25 -7.01 -14.33
C LEU A 330 -6.44 -8.30 -14.09
N VAL A 331 -6.69 -9.03 -13.01
CA VAL A 331 -6.05 -10.32 -12.73
C VAL A 331 -6.83 -11.45 -13.39
N ASP A 332 -8.15 -11.51 -13.18
CA ASP A 332 -9.04 -12.57 -13.69
C ASP A 332 -8.97 -12.75 -15.20
N LYS A 333 -8.95 -11.64 -15.95
CA LYS A 333 -9.07 -11.65 -17.41
C LYS A 333 -7.73 -11.89 -18.08
N LEU A 334 -6.65 -11.27 -17.56
CA LEU A 334 -5.31 -11.46 -18.09
C LEU A 334 -4.79 -12.88 -17.80
N LEU A 335 -4.94 -13.39 -16.57
CA LEU A 335 -4.44 -14.74 -16.21
C LEU A 335 -5.31 -15.89 -16.77
N LYS A 336 -6.45 -15.60 -17.41
CA LYS A 336 -7.22 -16.57 -18.22
C LYS A 336 -6.69 -16.76 -19.64
N VAL A 337 -5.78 -15.91 -20.10
CA VAL A 337 -5.12 -16.06 -21.40
C VAL A 337 -3.83 -16.85 -21.19
N ASP A 338 -3.76 -18.07 -21.71
CA ASP A 338 -2.64 -19.00 -21.47
C ASP A 338 -1.25 -18.35 -21.71
N ALA A 339 -1.10 -17.60 -22.81
CA ALA A 339 0.15 -16.91 -23.14
C ALA A 339 0.54 -15.80 -22.14
N TYR A 340 -0.44 -15.09 -21.58
CA TYR A 340 -0.20 -14.08 -20.55
C TYR A 340 0.09 -14.73 -19.21
N LYS A 341 -0.55 -15.87 -18.90
CA LYS A 341 -0.25 -16.65 -17.69
C LYS A 341 1.15 -17.29 -17.74
N GLU A 342 1.57 -17.80 -18.89
CA GLU A 342 2.95 -18.30 -19.07
C GLU A 342 3.97 -17.19 -18.84
N LYS A 343 3.77 -16.03 -19.45
CA LYS A 343 4.62 -14.84 -19.27
C LYS A 343 4.63 -14.34 -17.82
N TYR A 344 3.48 -14.36 -17.16
CA TYR A 344 3.34 -14.03 -15.74
C TYR A 344 4.19 -14.95 -14.86
N HIS A 345 4.16 -16.28 -15.10
CA HIS A 345 5.01 -17.23 -14.38
C HIS A 345 6.49 -17.04 -14.66
N GLN A 346 6.88 -16.70 -15.90
CA GLN A 346 8.26 -16.35 -16.25
C GLN A 346 8.75 -15.12 -15.46
N LEU A 347 7.96 -14.05 -15.42
CA LEU A 347 8.27 -12.83 -14.66
C LEU A 347 8.38 -13.09 -13.14
N ILE A 348 7.53 -13.96 -12.57
CA ILE A 348 7.67 -14.39 -11.17
C ILE A 348 8.99 -15.13 -10.95
N ALA A 349 9.32 -16.10 -11.83
CA ALA A 349 10.55 -16.88 -11.74
C ALA A 349 11.81 -16.01 -11.83
N GLU A 350 11.79 -15.01 -12.72
CA GLU A 350 12.86 -14.00 -12.84
C GLU A 350 12.98 -13.15 -11.57
N ALA A 351 11.86 -12.68 -11.00
CA ALA A 351 11.87 -11.87 -9.78
C ALA A 351 12.44 -12.63 -8.58
N ILE A 352 12.00 -13.87 -8.33
CA ILE A 352 12.46 -14.69 -7.19
C ILE A 352 13.84 -15.33 -7.40
N GLY A 353 14.23 -15.57 -8.65
CA GLY A 353 15.57 -16.07 -9.01
C GLY A 353 16.64 -14.97 -9.05
N GLY A 354 16.24 -13.72 -9.30
CA GLY A 354 17.09 -12.55 -9.35
C GLY A 354 17.02 -11.72 -8.06
N TYR A 355 16.40 -10.55 -8.16
CA TYR A 355 16.41 -9.51 -7.12
C TYR A 355 15.87 -9.96 -5.76
N LEU A 356 14.82 -10.79 -5.74
CA LEU A 356 14.22 -11.32 -4.51
C LEU A 356 14.85 -12.64 -4.03
N SER A 357 15.88 -13.15 -4.69
CA SER A 357 16.58 -14.35 -4.22
C SER A 357 17.15 -14.12 -2.82
N ASN A 358 17.14 -15.16 -1.97
CA ASN A 358 17.46 -15.04 -0.55
C ASN A 358 18.81 -14.34 -0.28
N GLU A 359 19.82 -14.60 -1.11
CA GLU A 359 21.15 -14.00 -0.99
C GLU A 359 21.16 -12.54 -1.45
N ALA A 360 20.64 -12.24 -2.64
CA ALA A 360 20.62 -10.89 -3.20
C ALA A 360 19.76 -9.93 -2.35
N PHE A 361 18.57 -10.37 -1.94
CA PHE A 361 17.66 -9.55 -1.14
C PHE A 361 18.22 -9.28 0.27
N ALA A 362 18.80 -10.30 0.93
CA ALA A 362 19.42 -10.10 2.24
C ALA A 362 20.67 -9.19 2.15
N ALA A 363 21.48 -9.33 1.09
CA ALA A 363 22.60 -8.43 0.85
C ALA A 363 22.14 -6.98 0.62
N ARG A 364 21.08 -6.75 -0.18
CA ARG A 364 20.54 -5.40 -0.42
C ARG A 364 19.95 -4.79 0.84
N VAL A 365 19.20 -5.56 1.65
CA VAL A 365 18.70 -5.09 2.95
C VAL A 365 19.85 -4.69 3.89
N GLN A 366 20.96 -5.44 3.91
CA GLN A 366 22.13 -5.09 4.70
C GLN A 366 22.84 -3.82 4.17
N GLU A 367 23.02 -3.69 2.86
CA GLU A 367 23.64 -2.52 2.24
C GLU A 367 22.84 -1.23 2.54
N LEU A 368 21.52 -1.29 2.39
CA LEU A 368 20.62 -0.20 2.79
C LEU A 368 20.70 0.06 4.30
N SER A 369 20.81 -0.98 5.13
CA SER A 369 20.96 -0.84 6.57
C SER A 369 22.25 -0.09 6.92
N ASP A 370 23.37 -0.46 6.32
CA ASP A 370 24.67 0.19 6.54
C ASP A 370 24.63 1.68 6.12
N MET A 371 23.89 2.01 5.06
CA MET A 371 23.67 3.39 4.62
C MET A 371 22.77 4.20 5.57
N ILE A 372 21.67 3.63 6.08
CA ILE A 372 20.62 4.41 6.77
C ILE A 372 20.61 4.29 8.29
N SER A 373 21.27 3.29 8.89
CA SER A 373 21.15 3.00 10.34
C SER A 373 21.44 4.19 11.23
N THR A 374 22.50 4.96 10.94
CA THR A 374 22.86 6.17 11.70
C THR A 374 21.87 7.31 11.53
N HIS A 375 21.10 7.35 10.44
CA HIS A 375 20.03 8.33 10.23
C HIS A 375 18.77 7.92 11.01
N VAL A 376 18.40 6.64 11.00
CA VAL A 376 17.29 6.08 11.79
C VAL A 376 17.55 6.21 13.29
N GLU A 377 18.77 5.96 13.77
CA GLU A 377 19.16 6.11 15.19
C GLU A 377 19.07 7.57 15.68
N LYS A 378 19.30 8.54 14.78
CA LYS A 378 19.30 9.98 15.09
C LYS A 378 17.98 10.69 14.80
N ASP A 379 16.97 9.96 14.32
CA ASP A 379 15.67 10.51 13.96
C ASP A 379 14.89 10.93 15.23
N PRO A 380 14.66 12.24 15.47
CA PRO A 380 14.09 12.71 16.72
C PRO A 380 12.58 12.47 16.85
N THR A 381 11.88 12.13 15.76
CA THR A 381 10.41 11.97 15.73
C THR A 381 9.97 10.55 15.35
N ALA A 382 10.90 9.60 15.27
CA ALA A 382 10.68 8.25 14.76
C ALA A 382 9.47 7.53 15.39
N PHE A 383 8.64 6.91 14.55
CA PHE A 383 7.53 6.04 15.00
C PHE A 383 8.00 4.76 15.72
N TYR A 384 9.26 4.36 15.50
CA TYR A 384 9.84 3.11 15.96
C TYR A 384 11.19 3.35 16.61
N THR A 385 11.46 2.61 17.69
CA THR A 385 12.80 2.59 18.30
C THR A 385 13.82 1.94 17.37
N TYR A 386 15.09 2.31 17.51
CA TYR A 386 16.18 1.70 16.72
C TYR A 386 16.26 0.17 16.88
N ALA A 387 15.91 -0.36 18.06
CA ALA A 387 15.82 -1.82 18.28
C ALA A 387 14.68 -2.48 17.47
N GLN A 388 13.54 -1.81 17.32
CA GLN A 388 12.45 -2.30 16.46
C GLN A 388 12.83 -2.23 14.98
N TYR A 389 13.60 -1.22 14.56
CA TYR A 389 14.17 -1.16 13.22
C TYR A 389 15.09 -2.36 12.94
N GLN A 390 16.05 -2.65 13.82
CA GLN A 390 16.93 -3.82 13.69
C GLN A 390 16.15 -5.15 13.63
N GLN A 391 15.09 -5.28 14.44
CA GLN A 391 14.18 -6.42 14.39
C GLN A 391 13.43 -6.52 13.06
N ALA A 392 12.96 -5.38 12.52
CA ALA A 392 12.21 -5.32 11.27
C ALA A 392 13.04 -5.77 10.05
N LEU A 393 14.35 -5.49 10.02
CA LEU A 393 15.25 -5.99 8.96
C LEU A 393 15.29 -7.53 8.94
N SER A 394 15.38 -8.14 10.12
CA SER A 394 15.40 -9.61 10.27
C SER A 394 14.04 -10.23 9.90
N GLN A 395 12.94 -9.55 10.23
CA GLN A 395 11.59 -9.98 9.84
C GLN A 395 11.38 -9.87 8.32
N LEU A 396 11.86 -8.79 7.69
CA LEU A 396 11.74 -8.53 6.26
C LEU A 396 12.46 -9.60 5.42
N THR A 397 13.70 -9.97 5.77
CA THR A 397 14.44 -11.04 5.08
C THR A 397 13.84 -12.42 5.33
N THR A 398 13.38 -12.71 6.56
CA THR A 398 12.70 -13.97 6.90
C THR A 398 11.37 -14.12 6.16
N PHE A 399 10.60 -13.05 6.05
CA PHE A 399 9.37 -12.99 5.26
C PHE A 399 9.65 -13.35 3.81
N MET A 400 10.60 -12.66 3.16
CA MET A 400 10.91 -12.92 1.76
C MET A 400 11.47 -14.32 1.51
N SER A 401 12.35 -14.83 2.38
CA SER A 401 12.82 -16.22 2.25
C SER A 401 11.69 -17.25 2.35
N THR A 402 10.64 -16.96 3.14
CA THR A 402 9.46 -17.81 3.25
C THR A 402 8.60 -17.70 1.99
N GLN A 403 8.38 -16.48 1.50
CA GLN A 403 7.58 -16.19 0.32
C GLN A 403 8.19 -16.78 -0.95
N VAL A 404 9.50 -16.63 -1.17
CA VAL A 404 10.26 -17.26 -2.27
C VAL A 404 10.11 -18.78 -2.25
N SER A 405 10.27 -19.42 -1.08
CA SER A 405 10.06 -20.86 -0.91
C SER A 405 8.63 -21.28 -1.31
N ASN A 406 7.62 -20.51 -0.89
CA ASN A 406 6.23 -20.82 -1.17
C ASN A 406 5.88 -20.63 -2.66
N ILE A 407 6.36 -19.55 -3.28
CA ILE A 407 6.17 -19.29 -4.71
C ILE A 407 6.88 -20.36 -5.56
N THR A 408 8.10 -20.76 -5.19
CA THR A 408 8.85 -21.81 -5.91
C THR A 408 8.04 -23.11 -5.98
N LYS A 409 7.43 -23.52 -4.86
CA LYS A 409 6.57 -24.72 -4.78
C LYS A 409 5.28 -24.61 -5.60
N GLN A 410 4.83 -23.39 -5.89
CA GLN A 410 3.64 -23.17 -6.72
C GLN A 410 4.00 -23.23 -8.21
N LEU A 411 5.15 -22.66 -8.59
CA LEU A 411 5.68 -22.75 -9.95
C LEU A 411 6.09 -24.19 -10.35
N ASP A 412 6.62 -24.99 -9.41
CA ASP A 412 6.97 -26.39 -9.67
C ASP A 412 5.81 -27.39 -9.50
N GLY A 413 4.64 -26.92 -9.06
CA GLY A 413 3.43 -27.71 -8.85
C GLY A 413 3.42 -28.60 -7.59
N THR A 414 4.39 -28.47 -6.69
CA THR A 414 4.40 -29.18 -5.39
C THR A 414 3.50 -28.54 -4.32
N SER A 415 2.92 -27.38 -4.61
CA SER A 415 1.88 -26.70 -3.84
C SER A 415 0.86 -26.04 -4.80
N PRO A 416 -0.42 -25.88 -4.41
CA PRO A 416 -1.43 -25.25 -5.26
C PRO A 416 -1.07 -23.80 -5.60
N SER A 417 -1.07 -23.45 -6.90
CA SER A 417 -0.92 -22.07 -7.37
C SER A 417 -2.25 -21.30 -7.45
N SER A 418 -3.38 -22.03 -7.47
CA SER A 418 -4.75 -21.53 -7.57
C SER A 418 -5.68 -22.22 -6.56
N GLY A 419 -6.92 -21.73 -6.44
CA GLY A 419 -7.91 -22.15 -5.46
C GLY A 419 -9.26 -22.47 -6.12
N ASP A 420 -10.33 -21.91 -5.56
CA ASP A 420 -11.72 -22.04 -6.04
C ASP A 420 -12.28 -20.74 -6.66
N GLY A 421 -11.42 -19.74 -6.89
CA GLY A 421 -11.80 -18.41 -7.33
C GLY A 421 -12.15 -17.44 -6.19
N SER A 422 -12.12 -17.86 -4.91
CA SER A 422 -12.31 -16.96 -3.76
C SER A 422 -11.09 -16.09 -3.43
N GLY A 423 -9.99 -16.26 -4.17
CA GLY A 423 -8.73 -15.56 -3.94
C GLY A 423 -7.91 -16.14 -2.79
N SER A 424 -6.73 -15.59 -2.60
CA SER A 424 -5.77 -15.99 -1.56
C SER A 424 -6.19 -15.64 -0.12
N GLY A 425 -7.37 -15.05 0.08
CA GLY A 425 -7.77 -14.47 1.36
C GLY A 425 -9.27 -14.22 1.46
N GLY A 426 -10.07 -15.28 1.27
CA GLY A 426 -11.53 -15.25 1.43
C GLY A 426 -12.17 -16.61 1.71
N GLY A 427 -11.63 -17.69 1.12
CA GLY A 427 -12.09 -19.06 1.34
C GLY A 427 -11.46 -19.74 2.56
N MET A 428 -12.28 -20.41 3.37
CA MET A 428 -11.81 -21.49 4.25
C MET A 428 -11.14 -22.57 3.41
N GLY A 429 -10.07 -23.20 3.92
CA GLY A 429 -9.48 -24.39 3.30
C GLY A 429 -10.57 -25.42 2.97
N GLY A 430 -10.60 -25.90 1.72
CA GLY A 430 -11.79 -26.49 1.10
C GLY A 430 -12.47 -27.60 1.91
N GLY A 431 -13.77 -27.42 2.20
CA GLY A 431 -14.53 -28.32 3.09
C GLY A 431 -16.07 -28.36 2.95
N GLY A 432 -16.69 -27.51 2.13
CA GLY A 432 -18.10 -27.65 1.71
C GLY A 432 -19.22 -27.20 2.68
N MET A 433 -20.44 -27.14 2.13
CA MET A 433 -21.77 -26.90 2.76
C MET A 433 -22.14 -25.47 3.25
N ARG A 434 -22.73 -24.71 2.31
CA ARG A 434 -23.94 -23.85 2.41
C ARG A 434 -24.49 -23.45 3.81
N GLY A 435 -24.72 -22.15 4.03
CA GLY A 435 -25.75 -21.66 4.98
C GLY A 435 -25.61 -20.19 5.38
N GLY A 436 -26.39 -19.28 4.77
CA GLY A 436 -26.21 -17.81 4.92
C GLY A 436 -26.80 -17.14 6.16
N GLY A 437 -26.64 -15.81 6.25
CA GLY A 437 -27.27 -14.96 7.29
C GLY A 437 -26.57 -13.62 7.55
N ASN A 438 -27.23 -12.51 7.21
CA ASN A 438 -26.76 -11.11 7.43
C ASN A 438 -26.56 -10.71 8.90
N GLY A 439 -25.73 -9.67 9.16
CA GLY A 439 -25.88 -8.79 10.35
C GLY A 439 -24.67 -7.93 10.72
N ALA A 440 -24.73 -6.62 10.47
CA ALA A 440 -23.62 -5.65 10.60
C ALA A 440 -23.43 -4.97 11.99
N GLN A 441 -22.24 -4.37 12.19
CA GLN A 441 -21.91 -3.21 13.07
C GLN A 441 -22.04 -3.40 14.62
N ASP A 442 -21.29 -2.70 15.51
CA ASP A 442 -20.31 -1.60 15.37
C ASP A 442 -19.42 -1.43 16.64
N GLY A 443 -18.24 -0.80 16.52
CA GLY A 443 -17.80 0.23 17.48
C GLY A 443 -16.86 -0.09 18.68
N LYS A 444 -15.63 0.46 18.57
CA LYS A 444 -14.71 0.97 19.64
C LYS A 444 -13.77 0.00 20.38
N GLN A 445 -12.47 0.13 20.08
CA GLN A 445 -11.40 -0.07 21.08
C GLN A 445 -10.21 0.87 20.81
N LYS A 446 -9.48 1.25 21.87
CA LYS A 446 -8.33 2.18 21.82
C LYS A 446 -7.02 1.43 21.60
N ASP A 447 -6.06 2.09 20.96
CA ASP A 447 -4.76 1.54 20.60
C ASP A 447 -3.91 1.08 21.79
N ARG A 448 -3.36 -0.13 21.65
CA ARG A 448 -2.03 -0.51 22.17
C ARG A 448 -1.39 -1.48 21.18
N VAL A 449 -0.26 -1.06 20.60
CA VAL A 449 0.53 -1.91 19.71
C VAL A 449 1.25 -2.98 20.53
N GLN A 450 0.70 -4.20 20.49
CA GLN A 450 1.41 -5.45 20.78
C GLN A 450 1.27 -6.34 19.54
N ALA A 451 2.24 -7.23 19.31
CA ALA A 451 2.18 -8.16 18.19
C ALA A 451 1.13 -9.25 18.48
N PHE A 452 -0.10 -9.04 18.01
CA PHE A 452 -1.21 -9.96 18.15
C PHE A 452 -1.34 -10.88 16.93
N ALA A 453 -1.30 -12.20 17.15
CA ALA A 453 -1.97 -13.12 16.23
C ALA A 453 -3.49 -13.00 16.45
N ALA A 454 -4.28 -12.82 15.38
CA ALA A 454 -5.72 -12.59 15.50
C ALA A 454 -6.45 -13.79 16.13
N PRO A 455 -7.47 -13.57 16.98
CA PRO A 455 -8.22 -14.66 17.60
C PRO A 455 -9.07 -15.42 16.57
N ALA A 456 -9.18 -16.75 16.74
CA ALA A 456 -9.90 -17.64 15.83
C ALA A 456 -11.20 -18.16 16.45
N GLY A 457 -12.35 -17.90 15.81
CA GLY A 457 -13.67 -18.33 16.28
C GLY A 457 -14.36 -19.33 15.35
N ALA A 458 -15.01 -20.35 15.90
CA ALA A 458 -15.85 -21.30 15.16
C ALA A 458 -17.23 -21.44 15.83
N GLN A 459 -18.32 -21.30 15.06
CA GLN A 459 -19.67 -21.60 15.58
C GLN A 459 -19.90 -23.13 15.63
N GLN A 460 -19.48 -23.86 14.59
CA GLN A 460 -19.41 -25.31 14.57
C GLN A 460 -18.07 -25.77 13.95
N GLY A 461 -17.45 -26.82 14.49
CA GLY A 461 -16.22 -27.42 13.96
C GLY A 461 -14.95 -27.17 14.80
N GLN A 462 -13.79 -27.09 14.14
CA GLN A 462 -12.50 -26.81 14.77
C GLN A 462 -12.14 -25.32 14.60
N ALA A 463 -11.77 -24.63 15.68
CA ALA A 463 -11.18 -23.30 15.61
C ALA A 463 -9.66 -23.38 15.31
N GLY A 464 -9.12 -22.35 14.65
CA GLY A 464 -7.73 -22.31 14.19
C GLY A 464 -6.68 -22.27 15.30
N GLN A 465 -5.44 -22.64 14.95
CA GLN A 465 -4.27 -22.60 15.84
C GLN A 465 -3.55 -21.25 15.76
N ALA A 466 -2.97 -20.78 16.86
CA ALA A 466 -2.18 -19.56 16.94
C ALA A 466 -0.78 -19.83 17.51
N ALA A 467 0.25 -19.19 16.94
CA ALA A 467 1.63 -19.32 17.42
C ALA A 467 2.35 -17.96 17.45
N ALA A 468 3.08 -17.67 18.52
CA ALA A 468 3.90 -16.47 18.68
C ALA A 468 5.33 -16.83 19.11
N GLN A 469 6.33 -16.24 18.46
CA GLN A 469 7.73 -16.37 18.92
C GLN A 469 8.01 -15.42 20.09
N GLN A 470 7.51 -14.18 20.02
CA GLN A 470 7.48 -13.23 21.13
C GLN A 470 6.11 -12.53 21.19
N GLY A 471 5.55 -12.32 22.39
CA GLY A 471 4.28 -11.60 22.58
C GLY A 471 3.11 -12.51 23.01
N GLN A 472 1.89 -12.20 22.57
CA GLN A 472 0.68 -12.98 22.90
C GLN A 472 0.21 -13.79 21.67
N ALA A 473 0.13 -15.11 21.80
CA ALA A 473 -0.55 -15.97 20.82
C ALA A 473 -2.06 -15.95 21.11
N GLY A 474 -2.85 -15.51 20.13
CA GLY A 474 -4.27 -15.16 20.32
C GLY A 474 -5.21 -16.31 20.68
N GLN A 475 -6.40 -15.92 21.15
CA GLN A 475 -7.44 -16.81 21.68
C GLN A 475 -8.13 -17.66 20.59
N ALA A 476 -8.50 -18.88 20.92
CA ALA A 476 -9.30 -19.75 20.06
C ALA A 476 -10.62 -20.14 20.76
N ALA A 477 -11.75 -19.91 20.10
CA ALA A 477 -13.08 -20.13 20.68
C ALA A 477 -14.00 -20.98 19.76
N ALA A 478 -14.69 -21.95 20.34
CA ALA A 478 -15.66 -22.80 19.64
C ALA A 478 -17.02 -22.82 20.37
N GLN A 479 -18.14 -22.61 19.66
CA GLN A 479 -19.47 -22.81 20.25
C GLN A 479 -19.84 -24.31 20.27
N GLN A 480 -19.61 -25.04 19.18
CA GLN A 480 -19.75 -26.50 19.11
C GLN A 480 -18.56 -27.14 18.38
N GLY A 481 -17.70 -27.88 19.08
CA GLY A 481 -16.59 -28.64 18.49
C GLY A 481 -15.29 -28.51 19.26
N GLN A 482 -14.16 -28.28 18.59
CA GLN A 482 -12.84 -28.18 19.24
C GLN A 482 -12.30 -26.75 19.13
N ALA A 483 -11.95 -26.11 20.24
CA ALA A 483 -11.17 -24.88 20.19
C ALA A 483 -9.69 -25.20 19.85
N GLY A 484 -9.05 -24.32 19.08
CA GLY A 484 -7.69 -24.50 18.58
C GLY A 484 -6.60 -24.31 19.65
N GLN A 485 -5.37 -24.63 19.28
CA GLN A 485 -4.21 -24.57 20.18
C GLN A 485 -3.47 -23.24 20.06
N ALA A 486 -2.99 -22.70 21.18
CA ALA A 486 -2.16 -21.50 21.25
C ALA A 486 -0.76 -21.85 21.78
N ALA A 487 0.29 -21.41 21.09
CA ALA A 487 1.69 -21.69 21.46
C ALA A 487 2.56 -20.42 21.49
N ALA A 488 3.27 -20.18 22.59
CA ALA A 488 4.20 -19.07 22.75
C ALA A 488 5.61 -19.54 23.12
N GLN A 489 6.64 -19.09 22.40
CA GLN A 489 8.02 -19.32 22.82
C GLN A 489 8.41 -18.39 23.98
N GLN A 490 8.15 -17.09 23.84
CA GLN A 490 8.40 -16.11 24.91
C GLN A 490 7.24 -15.10 25.06
N GLY A 491 6.43 -15.24 26.11
CA GLY A 491 5.25 -14.40 26.34
C GLY A 491 4.02 -15.19 26.78
N GLN A 492 2.84 -14.84 26.25
CA GLN A 492 1.56 -15.41 26.65
C GLN A 492 0.97 -16.31 25.55
N ALA A 493 0.41 -17.46 25.91
CA ALA A 493 -0.40 -18.30 25.03
C ALA A 493 -1.85 -18.29 25.54
N ASP A 494 -2.75 -17.64 24.82
CA ASP A 494 -4.09 -17.31 25.32
C ASP A 494 -5.11 -18.45 25.20
N GLN A 495 -6.34 -18.16 25.63
CA GLN A 495 -7.35 -19.13 26.00
C GLN A 495 -7.90 -19.96 24.84
N GLY A 496 -8.07 -21.26 25.10
CA GLY A 496 -8.91 -22.17 24.31
C GLY A 496 -10.26 -22.35 25.00
N VAL A 497 -11.35 -21.82 24.43
CA VAL A 497 -12.69 -21.84 25.07
C VAL A 497 -13.72 -22.58 24.21
N ALA A 498 -14.40 -23.58 24.76
CA ALA A 498 -15.46 -24.34 24.09
C ALA A 498 -16.80 -24.25 24.84
N GLN A 499 -17.91 -23.88 24.18
CA GLN A 499 -19.22 -23.97 24.83
C GLN A 499 -19.72 -25.42 24.86
N GLN A 500 -19.63 -26.14 23.74
CA GLN A 500 -19.84 -27.59 23.67
C GLN A 500 -18.68 -28.26 22.91
N GLY A 501 -18.05 -29.28 23.51
CA GLY A 501 -16.96 -30.06 22.91
C GLY A 501 -15.63 -29.98 23.67
N GLN A 502 -14.50 -29.83 22.98
CA GLN A 502 -13.17 -29.82 23.61
C GLN A 502 -12.53 -28.43 23.54
N ALA A 503 -12.07 -27.90 24.67
CA ALA A 503 -11.24 -26.70 24.68
C ALA A 503 -9.79 -27.03 24.25
N GLY A 504 -9.15 -26.06 23.61
CA GLY A 504 -7.79 -26.20 23.06
C GLY A 504 -6.68 -26.15 24.11
N GLN A 505 -5.45 -26.36 23.67
CA GLN A 505 -4.26 -26.36 24.54
C GLN A 505 -3.50 -25.04 24.44
N GLY A 506 -3.15 -24.46 25.59
CA GLY A 506 -2.23 -23.32 25.69
C GLY A 506 -0.86 -23.81 26.15
N VAL A 507 0.20 -23.52 25.38
CA VAL A 507 1.56 -23.96 25.68
C VAL A 507 2.56 -22.80 25.62
N ALA A 508 3.24 -22.52 26.74
CA ALA A 508 4.27 -21.49 26.82
C ALA A 508 5.64 -22.11 27.17
N GLN A 509 6.70 -21.81 26.40
CA GLN A 509 8.06 -22.21 26.78
C GLN A 509 8.61 -21.29 27.88
N GLN A 510 8.51 -19.98 27.71
CA GLN A 510 8.89 -18.99 28.73
C GLN A 510 7.82 -17.90 28.86
N GLY A 511 7.03 -17.92 29.95
CA GLY A 511 5.98 -16.94 30.22
C GLY A 511 4.70 -17.54 30.79
N GLN A 512 3.54 -17.18 30.23
CA GLN A 512 2.23 -17.57 30.76
C GLN A 512 1.44 -18.39 29.72
N ALA A 513 0.96 -19.58 30.10
CA ALA A 513 -0.02 -20.33 29.32
C ALA A 513 -1.39 -20.17 30.00
N ASP A 514 -2.37 -19.58 29.33
CA ASP A 514 -3.58 -19.07 29.97
C ASP A 514 -4.72 -20.13 30.04
N GLN A 515 -5.96 -19.72 30.35
CA GLN A 515 -7.03 -20.67 30.71
C GLN A 515 -7.55 -21.53 29.53
N ALA A 516 -7.75 -22.83 29.76
CA ALA A 516 -8.49 -23.73 28.87
C ALA A 516 -9.85 -24.05 29.49
N ALA A 517 -10.95 -23.63 28.86
CA ALA A 517 -12.27 -23.64 29.50
C ALA A 517 -13.38 -24.28 28.63
N ALA A 518 -14.16 -25.20 29.19
CA ALA A 518 -15.31 -25.81 28.51
C ALA A 518 -16.63 -25.57 29.27
N GLN A 519 -17.76 -25.26 28.62
CA GLN A 519 -19.06 -25.26 29.31
C GLN A 519 -19.65 -26.68 29.35
N GLN A 520 -19.62 -27.42 28.25
CA GLN A 520 -20.03 -28.84 28.18
C GLN A 520 -19.03 -29.67 27.36
N GLY A 521 -18.23 -30.52 27.99
CA GLY A 521 -17.31 -31.45 27.32
C GLY A 521 -15.97 -31.58 28.05
N GLN A 522 -14.85 -31.46 27.33
CA GLN A 522 -13.51 -31.61 27.93
C GLN A 522 -12.73 -30.30 27.89
N ALA A 523 -12.23 -29.83 29.03
CA ALA A 523 -11.28 -28.71 29.04
C ALA A 523 -9.90 -29.16 28.54
N GLY A 524 -9.20 -28.28 27.81
CA GLY A 524 -7.86 -28.54 27.30
C GLY A 524 -6.76 -28.44 28.37
N GLN A 525 -5.51 -28.53 27.93
CA GLN A 525 -4.33 -28.44 28.81
C GLN A 525 -3.72 -27.05 28.77
N ALA A 526 -3.35 -26.52 29.95
CA ALA A 526 -2.51 -25.33 30.08
C ALA A 526 -1.12 -25.77 30.57
N ALA A 527 -0.08 -25.54 29.78
CA ALA A 527 1.27 -26.05 30.04
C ALA A 527 2.34 -24.96 29.92
N ALA A 528 3.13 -24.76 30.97
CA ALA A 528 4.27 -23.84 30.99
C ALA A 528 5.57 -24.57 31.34
N GLN A 529 6.63 -24.39 30.52
CA GLN A 529 7.95 -24.93 30.87
C GLN A 529 8.64 -24.03 31.92
N GLN A 530 8.72 -22.73 31.68
CA GLN A 530 9.15 -21.73 32.66
C GLN A 530 8.10 -20.61 32.78
N GLY A 531 7.53 -20.43 33.97
CA GLY A 531 6.56 -19.37 34.27
C GLY A 531 5.24 -19.90 34.87
N GLN A 532 4.08 -19.43 34.39
CA GLN A 532 2.78 -19.81 34.97
C GLN A 532 1.89 -20.55 33.96
N ALA A 533 1.24 -21.62 34.42
CA ALA A 533 0.15 -22.29 33.70
C ALA A 533 -1.20 -21.92 34.35
N GLY A 534 -2.20 -21.62 33.53
CA GLY A 534 -3.51 -21.12 33.90
C GLY A 534 -4.47 -22.19 34.43
N GLN A 535 -5.77 -21.93 34.34
CA GLN A 535 -6.81 -22.84 34.80
C GLN A 535 -7.31 -23.75 33.68
N ALA A 536 -7.60 -25.02 33.99
CA ALA A 536 -8.16 -26.00 33.06
C ALA A 536 -9.53 -26.47 33.57
N ALA A 537 -10.61 -25.78 33.20
CA ALA A 537 -11.91 -25.89 33.88
C ALA A 537 -13.08 -26.27 32.94
N ALA A 538 -13.99 -27.16 33.38
CA ALA A 538 -15.22 -27.47 32.64
C ALA A 538 -16.49 -27.32 33.49
N GLN A 539 -17.56 -26.67 33.01
CA GLN A 539 -18.80 -26.59 33.81
C GLN A 539 -19.50 -27.96 33.87
N GLN A 540 -19.62 -28.67 32.76
CA GLN A 540 -20.08 -30.05 32.68
C GLN A 540 -19.11 -30.90 31.86
N GLY A 541 -18.74 -32.08 32.35
CA GLY A 541 -17.83 -33.01 31.66
C GLY A 541 -16.48 -33.21 32.40
N GLN A 542 -15.35 -33.16 31.70
CA GLN A 542 -14.02 -33.44 32.27
C GLN A 542 -13.10 -32.22 32.20
N ALA A 543 -12.34 -31.97 33.26
CA ALA A 543 -11.30 -30.94 33.27
C ALA A 543 -9.99 -31.51 32.69
N GLY A 544 -9.22 -30.64 32.03
CA GLY A 544 -7.90 -30.96 31.52
C GLY A 544 -6.84 -30.92 32.62
N GLN A 545 -5.60 -30.65 32.22
CA GLN A 545 -4.47 -30.56 33.16
C GLN A 545 -3.85 -29.16 33.09
N ALA A 546 -3.57 -28.59 34.26
CA ALA A 546 -2.75 -27.40 34.41
C ALA A 546 -1.38 -27.83 34.95
N VAL A 547 -0.31 -27.63 34.18
CA VAL A 547 1.04 -28.15 34.49
C VAL A 547 2.09 -27.07 34.27
N ALA A 548 2.90 -26.82 35.30
CA ALA A 548 4.10 -25.98 35.21
C ALA A 548 5.32 -26.82 35.60
N GLN A 549 6.37 -26.83 34.77
CA GLN A 549 7.62 -27.54 35.08
C GLN A 549 8.51 -26.71 36.01
N GLN A 550 8.64 -25.40 35.76
CA GLN A 550 9.33 -24.45 36.63
C GLN A 550 8.47 -23.20 36.82
N GLY A 551 7.75 -23.14 37.94
CA GLY A 551 6.88 -22.02 38.31
C GLY A 551 5.53 -22.50 38.85
N GLN A 552 4.45 -21.76 38.60
CA GLN A 552 3.13 -22.00 39.22
C GLN A 552 2.10 -22.55 38.23
N ALA A 553 1.44 -23.65 38.56
CA ALA A 553 0.29 -24.17 37.84
C ALA A 553 -1.00 -23.79 38.56
N GLY A 554 -2.02 -23.40 37.78
CA GLY A 554 -3.35 -23.05 38.22
C GLY A 554 -4.25 -24.26 38.50
N GLN A 555 -5.53 -23.98 38.73
CA GLN A 555 -6.51 -24.98 39.14
C GLN A 555 -7.11 -25.72 37.93
N ALA A 556 -7.31 -27.03 38.09
CA ALA A 556 -8.08 -27.86 37.17
C ALA A 556 -9.27 -28.45 37.93
N GLY A 557 -10.47 -28.34 37.37
CA GLY A 557 -11.68 -28.77 38.06
C GLY A 557 -12.95 -28.59 37.25
N VAL A 558 -13.99 -29.34 37.61
CA VAL A 558 -15.30 -29.25 36.96
C VAL A 558 -16.42 -28.95 37.93
N GLN A 559 -17.45 -28.24 37.44
CA GLN A 559 -18.62 -27.94 38.26
C GLN A 559 -19.55 -29.17 38.37
N GLN A 560 -19.62 -30.00 37.32
CA GLN A 560 -20.38 -31.26 37.28
C GLN A 560 -19.70 -32.32 36.38
N GLY A 561 -18.95 -33.27 36.97
CA GLY A 561 -18.32 -34.40 36.27
C GLY A 561 -16.99 -34.86 36.90
N PRO A 562 -16.13 -35.61 36.19
CA PRO A 562 -14.81 -36.00 36.68
C PRO A 562 -13.79 -34.85 36.66
N ASN A 563 -13.15 -34.58 37.79
CA ASN A 563 -12.06 -33.59 37.90
C ASN A 563 -10.78 -34.04 37.19
N GLY A 564 -10.09 -33.09 36.57
CA GLY A 564 -8.74 -33.22 36.03
C GLY A 564 -7.66 -33.04 37.10
N GLN A 565 -6.39 -33.17 36.70
CA GLN A 565 -5.25 -33.04 37.61
C GLN A 565 -4.57 -31.67 37.45
N ALA A 566 -4.60 -30.86 38.51
CA ALA A 566 -3.73 -29.70 38.66
C ALA A 566 -2.39 -30.15 39.24
N GLY A 567 -1.29 -29.85 38.55
CA GLY A 567 0.04 -30.35 38.90
C GLY A 567 1.13 -29.31 38.69
N GLN A 568 1.43 -28.55 39.74
CA GLN A 568 2.83 -28.16 39.93
C GLN A 568 3.59 -29.44 40.24
N MET A 569 4.65 -29.78 39.50
CA MET A 569 5.56 -30.83 39.96
C MET A 569 6.20 -30.34 41.26
N PRO A 570 5.86 -30.92 42.43
CA PRO A 570 6.46 -30.46 43.65
C PRO A 570 7.87 -31.08 43.73
N PRO A 571 8.82 -30.42 44.40
CA PRO A 571 9.70 -31.16 45.31
C PRO A 571 8.85 -31.65 46.51
N ASP A 572 7.98 -32.65 46.24
CA ASP A 572 7.10 -33.41 47.16
C ASP A 572 6.00 -32.71 48.04
N ARG A 573 4.72 -33.08 47.76
CA ARG A 573 3.53 -33.35 48.69
C ARG A 573 2.62 -32.27 49.40
N GLN A 574 1.29 -32.45 49.19
CA GLN A 574 0.09 -32.45 50.12
C GLN A 574 -0.80 -31.19 50.50
N GLY A 575 -2.02 -31.05 49.90
CA GLY A 575 -3.32 -30.53 50.49
C GLY A 575 -3.75 -29.03 50.31
N GLY A 576 -5.02 -28.55 50.45
CA GLY A 576 -6.39 -29.17 50.40
C GLY A 576 -7.60 -28.37 51.03
N GLN A 577 -8.76 -28.21 50.32
CA GLN A 577 -10.14 -27.65 50.71
C GLN A 577 -10.27 -26.15 51.14
N GLY A 578 -11.33 -25.32 50.90
CA GLY A 578 -12.57 -25.36 50.05
C GLY A 578 -13.58 -24.17 50.25
N ASP A 579 -14.45 -23.87 49.25
CA ASP A 579 -15.79 -23.17 49.22
C ASP A 579 -16.04 -21.61 49.45
N PRO A 580 -17.20 -21.00 48.99
CA PRO A 580 -17.25 -19.64 48.38
C PRO A 580 -18.52 -18.75 48.69
N GLY A 581 -18.86 -17.75 47.84
CA GLY A 581 -20.26 -17.24 47.64
C GLY A 581 -20.49 -15.76 47.20
N GLY A 582 -21.54 -15.48 46.39
CA GLY A 582 -22.07 -14.10 46.11
C GLY A 582 -22.82 -13.91 44.76
N GLY A 583 -23.90 -13.09 44.69
CA GLY A 583 -24.86 -13.00 43.55
C GLY A 583 -25.32 -11.58 43.08
N PRO A 584 -26.38 -11.44 42.21
CA PRO A 584 -26.48 -10.34 41.21
C PRO A 584 -27.83 -9.54 41.07
N GLY A 585 -27.89 -8.56 40.13
CA GLY A 585 -29.12 -7.92 39.52
C GLY A 585 -29.12 -6.36 39.49
N GLY A 586 -29.80 -5.59 38.60
CA GLY A 586 -30.55 -5.83 37.34
C GLY A 586 -31.38 -4.62 36.77
N PHE A 587 -31.60 -4.57 35.43
CA PHE A 587 -32.72 -4.01 34.57
C PHE A 587 -33.29 -2.55 34.57
N GLY A 588 -33.65 -2.04 33.34
CA GLY A 588 -34.91 -1.28 33.07
C GLY A 588 -35.00 -0.15 31.98
N GLY A 589 -35.92 -0.28 30.97
CA GLY A 589 -36.58 0.79 30.14
C GLY A 589 -35.85 1.40 28.91
N GLY A 590 -36.47 2.14 27.94
CA GLY A 590 -37.88 2.38 27.52
C GLY A 590 -38.06 3.53 26.44
N PRO A 591 -38.98 3.51 25.41
CA PRO A 591 -38.89 4.44 24.23
C PRO A 591 -40.15 5.26 23.76
N GLY A 592 -39.99 6.20 22.80
CA GLY A 592 -41.05 6.84 21.97
C GLY A 592 -40.64 8.07 21.10
N GLY A 593 -41.28 8.32 19.93
CA GLY A 593 -41.13 9.50 19.01
C GLY A 593 -42.49 9.92 18.41
N PRO A 594 -42.67 10.50 17.18
CA PRO A 594 -41.88 11.40 16.30
C PRO A 594 -42.69 12.64 15.77
N THR A 595 -42.16 13.54 14.92
CA THR A 595 -42.91 14.29 13.83
C THR A 595 -42.03 15.20 12.93
N THR A 596 -42.60 15.72 11.82
CA THR A 596 -41.98 16.30 10.59
C THR A 596 -42.17 17.82 10.37
N GLN A 597 -41.30 18.50 9.59
CA GLN A 597 -41.75 19.39 8.46
C GLN A 597 -40.62 19.84 7.47
N GLN A 598 -40.96 20.75 6.55
CA GLN A 598 -40.53 20.82 5.13
C GLN A 598 -39.91 22.20 4.74
N GLY A 599 -39.13 22.30 3.65
CA GLY A 599 -38.62 23.57 3.09
C GLY A 599 -37.99 23.43 1.68
N SER A 600 -38.05 24.47 0.84
CA SER A 600 -37.71 24.44 -0.61
C SER A 600 -37.29 25.82 -1.14
N ALA A 601 -36.33 25.91 -2.10
CA ALA A 601 -36.26 26.93 -3.19
C ALA A 601 -35.01 26.73 -4.10
N THR A 602 -34.93 27.49 -5.21
CA THR A 602 -34.05 27.27 -6.39
C THR A 602 -33.20 28.51 -6.74
N GLU A 603 -32.31 28.39 -7.74
CA GLU A 603 -31.51 29.42 -8.46
C GLU A 603 -30.10 29.73 -7.87
N ALA A 604 -29.06 30.10 -8.64
CA ALA A 604 -29.03 30.67 -10.00
C ALA A 604 -27.79 30.26 -10.87
N ILE A 605 -27.81 30.66 -12.15
CA ILE A 605 -26.78 30.41 -13.19
C ILE A 605 -25.94 31.69 -13.41
N ALA A 606 -24.60 31.58 -13.45
CA ALA A 606 -23.72 32.59 -14.06
C ALA A 606 -22.30 32.07 -14.36
N SER A 607 -21.98 31.75 -15.63
CA SER A 607 -20.63 31.85 -16.26
C SER A 607 -20.60 31.31 -17.70
N GLY A 608 -21.34 31.94 -18.63
CA GLY A 608 -21.38 31.53 -20.05
C GLY A 608 -21.08 32.63 -21.08
N VAL A 609 -20.87 33.88 -20.65
CA VAL A 609 -20.87 35.05 -21.55
C VAL A 609 -19.45 35.51 -21.94
N ALA A 610 -18.41 35.13 -21.19
CA ALA A 610 -17.04 35.59 -21.45
C ALA A 610 -16.41 35.00 -22.73
N LEU A 611 -16.66 33.72 -23.05
CA LEU A 611 -16.03 33.03 -24.18
C LEU A 611 -16.53 33.55 -25.55
N LEU A 612 -17.81 33.91 -25.65
CA LEU A 612 -18.41 34.41 -26.90
C LEU A 612 -17.85 35.79 -27.31
N VAL A 613 -17.49 36.63 -26.34
CA VAL A 613 -16.88 37.94 -26.61
C VAL A 613 -15.44 37.79 -27.15
N LEU A 614 -14.68 36.83 -26.63
CA LEU A 614 -13.33 36.52 -27.13
C LEU A 614 -13.32 35.95 -28.55
N LEU A 615 -14.22 35.00 -28.85
CA LEU A 615 -14.33 34.41 -30.19
C LEU A 615 -14.75 35.43 -31.26
N LEU A 616 -15.63 36.38 -30.92
CA LEU A 616 -15.99 37.49 -31.80
C LEU A 616 -14.81 38.47 -32.02
N GLY A 617 -13.97 38.70 -31.01
CA GLY A 617 -12.76 39.52 -31.13
C GLY A 617 -11.75 38.95 -32.15
N CYS A 618 -11.50 37.64 -32.12
CA CYS A 618 -10.58 36.98 -33.03
C CYS A 618 -11.04 37.06 -34.50
N LEU A 619 -12.35 36.96 -34.77
CA LEU A 619 -12.90 37.08 -36.12
C LEU A 619 -12.66 38.46 -36.75
N VAL A 620 -12.73 39.54 -35.97
CA VAL A 620 -12.48 40.90 -36.48
C VAL A 620 -11.04 41.07 -36.98
N VAL A 621 -10.06 40.52 -36.26
CA VAL A 621 -8.63 40.62 -36.62
C VAL A 621 -8.31 39.88 -37.92
N VAL A 622 -8.91 38.70 -38.13
CA VAL A 622 -8.70 37.88 -39.34
C VAL A 622 -9.26 38.56 -40.59
N PHE A 623 -10.44 39.20 -40.50
CA PHE A 623 -11.06 39.85 -41.65
C PHE A 623 -10.54 41.24 -41.98
N TYR A 624 -9.91 41.97 -41.04
CA TYR A 624 -9.45 43.34 -41.28
C TYR A 624 -8.14 43.46 -42.08
N LYS A 625 -7.27 42.44 -42.08
CA LYS A 625 -5.97 42.49 -42.79
C LYS A 625 -6.02 42.30 -44.32
N ARG A 626 -7.22 42.25 -44.93
CA ARG A 626 -7.40 42.12 -46.38
C ARG A 626 -7.98 43.37 -47.05
N LYS A 627 -7.46 44.56 -46.73
CA LYS A 627 -7.55 45.75 -47.61
C LYS A 627 -6.51 46.84 -47.32
N ARG A 628 -5.73 47.13 -48.38
CA ARG A 628 -4.79 48.26 -48.61
C ARG A 628 -3.34 48.11 -48.13
N LEU A 629 -2.46 48.40 -49.11
CA LEU A 629 -1.01 48.49 -49.12
C LEU A 629 -0.28 47.14 -48.99
#